data_AF-A0A183B5G8-F1
#
_entry.id   AF-A0A183B5G8-F1
#
_cell.length_a   1.000
_cell.length_b   1.000
_cell.length_c   1.000
_cell.angle_alpha   90.00
_cell.angle_beta   90.00
_cell.angle_gamma   90.00
#
_symmetry.space_group_name_H-M   'P 1'
#
loop_
_entity.id
_entity.type
_entity.pdbx_description
1 polymer ?
#
loop_
_entity_poly.entity_id
_entity_poly.type
_entity_poly.pdbx_seq_one_letter_code
_entity_poly.pdbx_strand_id
1 'polypeptide(L)'
;MDYRKQFNARHQYDGQGMRSFVRELRRLASREWENDSPSELEKKLLEQIVEGSRSNNMAVKPVEDLEKLEAATAAPRECLVVVHDDAQEVGHQA
;
A
#
# COMPACT_ATOMS: atom_id res chain seq x y z
N MET A 1 23.82 -5.78 -27.25
CA MET A 1 23.32 -5.23 -25.97
C MET A 1 22.78 -6.41 -25.18
N ASP A 2 23.21 -6.60 -23.94
CA ASP A 2 22.71 -7.67 -23.07
C ASP A 2 21.52 -7.11 -22.26
N TYR A 3 20.30 -7.48 -22.66
CA TYR A 3 19.07 -6.96 -22.05
C TYR A 3 18.78 -7.66 -20.73
N ARG A 4 19.05 -8.97 -20.63
CA ARG A 4 19.00 -9.72 -19.38
C ARG A 4 19.85 -9.09 -18.28
N LYS A 5 21.11 -8.75 -18.56
CA LYS A 5 21.98 -8.12 -17.57
C LYS A 5 21.46 -6.76 -17.12
N GLN A 6 20.91 -5.97 -18.05
CA GLN A 6 20.31 -4.67 -17.72
C GLN A 6 19.05 -4.84 -16.88
N PHE A 7 18.21 -5.83 -17.19
CA PHE A 7 16.99 -6.13 -16.45
C PHE A 7 17.34 -6.50 -15.00
N ASN A 8 18.26 -7.45 -14.81
CA ASN A 8 18.67 -7.95 -13.50
C ASN A 8 19.39 -6.90 -12.64
N ALA A 9 20.11 -5.95 -13.26
CA ALA A 9 20.75 -4.85 -12.53
C ALA A 9 19.81 -3.67 -12.25
N ARG A 10 18.59 -3.68 -12.81
CA ARG A 10 17.71 -2.51 -12.77
C ARG A 10 17.07 -2.32 -11.40
N HIS A 11 17.39 -1.20 -10.79
CA HIS A 11 16.74 -0.72 -9.57
C HIS A 11 16.05 0.62 -9.84
N GLN A 12 14.99 0.92 -9.11
CA GLN A 12 14.31 2.21 -9.16
C GLN A 12 15.28 3.31 -8.71
N TYR A 13 15.42 4.35 -9.53
CA TYR A 13 16.27 5.51 -9.18
C TYR A 13 15.55 6.47 -8.22
N ASP A 14 16.33 7.31 -7.56
CA ASP A 14 15.84 8.41 -6.73
C ASP A 14 14.92 9.35 -7.54
N GLY A 15 13.71 9.56 -7.05
CA GLY A 15 12.69 10.36 -7.73
C GLY A 15 12.05 9.69 -8.96
N GLN A 16 12.47 8.48 -9.35
CA GLN A 16 11.80 7.73 -10.42
C GLN A 16 10.44 7.23 -9.94
N GLY A 17 9.36 7.60 -10.63
CA GLY A 17 8.04 7.04 -10.34
C GLY A 17 7.95 5.55 -10.71
N MET A 18 7.20 4.78 -9.91
CA MET A 18 6.99 3.34 -10.09
C MET A 18 6.54 2.97 -11.50
N ARG A 19 5.61 3.74 -12.08
CA ARG A 19 5.13 3.52 -13.47
C ARG A 19 6.26 3.62 -14.49
N SER A 20 7.20 4.55 -14.31
CA SER A 20 8.33 4.69 -15.23
C SER A 20 9.34 3.57 -15.05
N PHE A 21 9.55 3.09 -13.83
CA PHE A 21 10.41 1.93 -13.55
C PHE A 21 9.85 0.65 -14.20
N VAL A 22 8.57 0.34 -13.95
CA VAL A 22 7.89 -0.83 -14.55
C VAL A 22 7.87 -0.77 -16.07
N ARG A 23 7.66 0.41 -16.67
CA ARG A 23 7.72 0.59 -18.13
C ARG A 23 9.08 0.20 -18.69
N GLU A 24 10.17 0.58 -18.01
CA GLU A 24 11.52 0.25 -18.46
C GLU A 24 11.83 -1.24 -18.28
N LEU A 25 11.43 -1.85 -17.16
CA LEU A 25 11.53 -3.30 -16.97
C LEU A 25 10.82 -4.07 -18.08
N ARG A 26 9.60 -3.67 -18.43
CA ARG A 26 8.85 -4.29 -19.53
C ARG A 26 9.56 -4.15 -20.87
N ARG A 27 10.14 -2.97 -21.16
CA ARG A 27 10.92 -2.74 -22.39
C ARG A 27 12.12 -3.68 -22.48
N LEU A 28 12.86 -3.84 -21.39
CA LEU A 28 14.01 -4.74 -21.32
C LEU A 28 13.58 -6.21 -21.45
N ALA A 29 12.50 -6.59 -20.76
CA ALA A 29 12.00 -7.95 -20.77
C ALA A 29 11.47 -8.38 -22.16
N SER A 30 10.73 -7.50 -22.84
CA SER A 30 10.25 -7.77 -24.22
C SER A 30 11.39 -7.90 -25.25
N ARG A 31 12.58 -7.37 -24.97
CA ARG A 31 13.75 -7.51 -25.85
C ARG A 31 14.52 -8.81 -25.63
N GLU A 32 14.46 -9.35 -24.42
CA GLU A 32 15.20 -10.56 -24.02
C GLU A 32 14.35 -11.83 -24.18
N TRP A 33 13.08 -11.76 -23.81
CA TRP A 33 12.18 -12.91 -23.68
C TRP A 33 10.96 -12.79 -24.60
N GLU A 34 11.19 -12.50 -25.88
CA GLU A 34 10.11 -12.35 -26.87
C GLU A 34 9.28 -13.63 -27.06
N ASN A 35 9.88 -14.80 -26.82
CA ASN A 35 9.25 -16.12 -27.01
C ASN A 35 8.68 -16.73 -25.73
N ASP A 36 8.91 -16.10 -24.57
CA ASP A 36 8.39 -16.62 -23.30
C ASP A 36 6.87 -16.47 -23.25
N SER A 37 6.23 -17.36 -22.50
CA SER A 37 4.81 -17.20 -22.25
C SER A 37 4.53 -15.92 -21.45
N PRO A 38 3.36 -15.29 -21.62
CA PRO A 38 3.00 -14.09 -20.87
C PRO A 38 3.14 -14.25 -19.34
N SER A 39 2.84 -15.44 -18.81
CA SER A 39 2.95 -15.76 -17.38
C SER A 39 4.39 -15.85 -16.90
N GLU A 40 5.30 -16.40 -17.69
CA GLU A 40 6.73 -16.43 -17.37
C GLU A 40 7.36 -15.05 -17.40
N LEU A 41 6.91 -14.20 -18.33
CA LEU A 41 7.33 -12.80 -18.40
C LEU A 41 6.80 -12.00 -17.19
N GLU A 42 5.54 -12.20 -16.84
CA GLU A 42 4.92 -11.57 -15.67
C GLU A 42 5.63 -11.96 -14.38
N LYS A 43 5.95 -13.26 -14.21
CA LYS A 43 6.71 -13.74 -13.06
C LYS A 43 8.04 -13.01 -12.90
N LYS A 44 8.86 -12.96 -13.97
CA LYS A 44 10.17 -12.27 -13.95
C LYS A 44 10.01 -10.77 -13.65
N LEU A 45 8.99 -10.14 -14.22
CA LEU A 45 8.68 -8.73 -13.96
C LEU A 45 8.33 -8.49 -12.48
N LEU A 46 7.48 -9.32 -11.90
CA LEU A 46 7.08 -9.20 -10.49
C LEU A 46 8.28 -9.42 -9.56
N GLU A 47 9.08 -10.45 -9.80
CA GLU A 47 10.32 -10.70 -9.06
C GLU A 47 11.22 -9.48 -9.08
N GLN A 48 11.47 -8.91 -10.27
CA GLN A 48 12.35 -7.75 -10.41
C GLN A 48 11.74 -6.44 -9.91
N ILE A 49 10.42 -6.32 -9.91
CA ILE A 49 9.75 -5.20 -9.25
C ILE A 49 9.95 -5.30 -7.75
N VAL A 50 9.79 -6.47 -7.15
CA VAL A 50 9.97 -6.64 -5.69
C VAL A 50 11.42 -6.38 -5.29
N GLU A 51 12.39 -6.94 -6.01
CA GLU A 51 13.81 -6.77 -5.72
C GLU A 51 14.32 -5.36 -6.03
N GLY A 52 13.93 -4.81 -7.19
CA GLY A 52 14.45 -3.54 -7.67
C GLY A 52 13.67 -2.30 -7.22
N SER A 53 12.50 -2.44 -6.59
CA SER A 53 11.75 -1.28 -6.09
C SER A 53 12.41 -0.69 -4.86
N ARG A 54 12.44 0.65 -4.81
CA ARG A 54 12.93 1.34 -3.63
C ARG A 54 11.82 1.32 -2.57
N SER A 55 11.98 0.48 -1.55
CA SER A 55 11.08 0.42 -0.40
C SER A 55 11.23 1.69 0.46
N ASN A 56 10.62 2.79 0.04
CA ASN A 56 10.47 3.97 0.90
C ASN A 56 9.24 3.85 1.81
N ASN A 57 8.34 2.90 1.53
CA ASN A 57 7.05 2.75 2.24
C ASN A 57 7.01 1.56 3.21
N MET A 58 8.03 0.68 3.28
CA MET A 58 8.15 -0.28 4.39
C MET A 58 9.06 0.23 5.52
N ALA A 59 9.20 1.54 5.67
CA ALA A 59 9.46 2.10 6.98
C ALA A 59 8.17 1.94 7.82
N VAL A 60 7.81 0.70 8.15
CA VAL A 60 6.95 0.45 9.30
C VAL A 60 7.74 1.02 10.46
N LYS A 61 7.31 2.15 11.01
CA LYS A 61 7.77 2.63 12.30
C LYS A 61 7.04 1.79 13.36
N PRO A 62 7.61 0.70 13.89
CA PRO A 62 6.81 -0.28 14.62
C PRO A 62 6.62 0.09 16.09
N VAL A 63 7.31 1.13 16.59
CA VAL A 63 7.47 1.37 18.03
C VAL A 63 6.73 2.62 18.51
N GLU A 64 6.78 3.72 17.76
CA GLU A 64 6.16 4.99 18.18
C GLU A 64 4.62 4.97 18.10
N ASP A 65 4.06 4.20 17.16
CA ASP A 65 2.61 4.15 16.93
C ASP A 65 1.92 3.07 17.78
N LEU A 66 2.67 2.08 18.27
CA LEU A 66 2.14 1.06 19.18
C LEU A 66 1.90 1.62 20.59
N GLU A 67 2.81 2.46 21.09
CA GLU A 67 2.67 3.15 22.38
C GLU A 67 1.48 4.13 22.37
N LYS A 68 1.26 4.85 21.26
CA LYS A 68 0.09 5.72 21.08
C LYS A 68 -1.22 4.93 20.98
N LEU A 69 -1.20 3.75 20.37
CA LEU A 69 -2.36 2.88 20.27
C LEU A 69 -2.74 2.32 21.65
N GLU A 70 -1.74 1.89 22.43
CA GLU A 70 -1.95 1.41 23.81
C GLU A 70 -2.52 2.53 24.70
N ALA A 71 -1.93 3.73 24.63
CA ALA A 71 -2.43 4.90 25.36
C ALA A 71 -3.87 5.30 24.98
N ALA A 72 -4.24 5.19 23.69
CA ALA A 72 -5.59 5.46 23.22
C ALA A 72 -6.61 4.41 23.68
N THR A 73 -6.18 3.17 23.89
CA THR A 73 -7.03 2.08 24.40
C THR A 73 -7.11 2.03 25.93
N ALA A 74 -6.13 2.58 26.65
CA ALA A 74 -6.10 2.61 28.11
C ALA A 74 -6.99 3.70 28.74
N ALA A 75 -7.48 4.66 27.95
CA ALA A 75 -8.38 5.71 28.44
C ALA A 75 -9.81 5.18 28.57
N PRO A 76 -10.39 5.09 29.80
CA PRO A 76 -11.79 4.74 29.97
C PRO A 76 -12.63 5.86 29.36
N ARG A 77 -13.35 5.56 28.28
CA ARG A 77 -14.39 6.44 27.79
C ARG A 77 -15.60 6.25 28.70
N GLU A 78 -15.91 7.23 29.52
CA GLU A 78 -17.21 7.32 30.19
C GLU A 78 -18.29 7.35 29.08
N CYS A 79 -18.93 6.21 28.85
CA CYS A 79 -20.08 6.11 27.97
C CYS A 79 -21.22 6.92 28.58
N LEU A 80 -21.41 8.16 28.10
CA LEU A 80 -22.60 8.95 28.37
C LEU A 80 -23.80 8.20 27.77
N VAL A 81 -24.50 7.44 28.60
CA VAL A 81 -25.82 6.90 28.28
C VAL A 81 -26.74 8.11 28.11
N VAL A 82 -27.10 8.41 26.86
CA VAL A 82 -28.21 9.32 26.56
C VAL A 82 -29.48 8.55 26.87
N VAL A 83 -29.98 8.69 28.09
CA VAL A 83 -31.37 8.34 28.41
C VAL A 83 -32.24 9.37 27.68
N HIS A 84 -32.98 8.91 26.67
CA HIS A 84 -34.06 9.71 26.11
C HIS A 84 -35.21 9.66 27.11
N ASP A 85 -35.38 10.73 27.89
CA ASP A 85 -36.52 10.94 28.77
C ASP A 85 -37.74 11.36 27.92
N ASP A 86 -38.78 10.54 27.97
CA ASP A 86 -40.13 10.84 27.52
C ASP A 86 -40.74 11.99 28.35
N ALA A 87 -41.39 12.95 27.69
CA ALA A 87 -42.74 13.45 27.98
C ALA A 87 -42.96 14.89 27.50
N GLN A 88 -43.94 15.10 26.61
CA GLN A 88 -44.88 16.21 26.81
C GLN A 88 -46.24 15.91 26.17
N GLU A 89 -47.19 15.55 27.02
CA GLU A 89 -48.64 15.62 26.80
C GLU A 89 -49.07 17.09 26.68
N VAL A 90 -49.88 17.45 25.67
CA VAL A 90 -50.89 18.52 25.78
C VAL A 90 -52.09 18.16 24.88
N GLY A 91 -53.26 17.95 25.49
CA GLY A 91 -54.54 17.82 24.80
C GLY A 91 -55.18 19.16 24.44
N HIS A 92 -55.99 19.18 23.37
CA HIS A 92 -57.44 19.37 23.42
C HIS A 92 -58.01 19.81 22.05
N GLN A 93 -59.18 19.22 21.81
CA GLN A 93 -60.19 19.36 20.76
C GLN A 93 -60.52 20.80 20.31
N ALA A 94 -60.79 20.95 19.01
CA ALA A 94 -61.86 21.78 18.44
C ALA A 94 -62.37 21.10 17.17
#